data_AF-A0A9E5I085-F1
#
_entry.id   AF-A0A9E5I085-F1
#
_cell.length_a   1.000
_cell.length_b   1.000
_cell.length_c   1.000
_cell.angle_alpha   90.00
_cell.angle_beta   90.00
_cell.angle_gamma   90.00
#
_symmetry.space_group_name_H-M   'P 1'
#
loop_
_entity.id
_entity.type
_entity.pdbx_description
1 polymer ?
#
loop_
_entity_poly.entity_id
_entity_poly.type
_entity_poly.pdbx_seq_one_letter_code
_entity_poly.pdbx_strand_id
1 'polypeptide(L)'
;MPTFKVAIVGAGPAGYFAAQALQNAQSEDKTFAIDMIERLPTPWGLVRSGVAPDHPKIKTVSKVFEKIATAGNFRLFGNVELGTDVALSDLQAKYDAVIIATGSSLGRKLGIPGEELKGYLS
;
A
#
# COMPACT_ATOMS: atom_id res chain seq x y z
N MET A 1 24.20 -6.84 -13.44
CA MET A 1 22.82 -6.51 -13.85
C MET A 1 22.29 -5.47 -12.88
N PRO A 2 21.74 -4.34 -13.35
CA PRO A 2 21.23 -3.31 -12.45
C PRO A 2 19.97 -3.83 -11.72
N THR A 3 19.96 -3.66 -10.40
CA THR A 3 18.78 -3.90 -9.57
C THR A 3 18.21 -2.55 -9.18
N PHE A 4 16.99 -2.25 -9.61
CA PHE A 4 16.30 -1.02 -9.23
C PHE A 4 15.56 -1.21 -7.90
N LYS A 5 15.84 -0.34 -6.93
CA LYS A 5 15.17 -0.29 -5.63
C LYS A 5 13.94 0.59 -5.73
N VAL A 6 12.77 0.03 -5.42
CA VAL A 6 11.50 0.75 -5.48
C VAL A 6 10.82 0.72 -4.11
N ALA A 7 10.48 1.90 -3.60
CA ALA A 7 9.63 2.02 -2.42
C ALA A 7 8.16 2.18 -2.86
N ILE A 8 7.25 1.46 -2.22
CA ILE A 8 5.80 1.59 -2.42
C ILE A 8 5.17 1.99 -1.09
N VAL A 9 4.53 3.15 -1.02
CA VAL A 9 3.90 3.65 0.21
C VAL A 9 2.41 3.32 0.19
N GLY A 10 2.01 2.34 1.00
CA GLY A 10 0.65 1.83 1.14
C GLY A 10 0.52 0.38 0.69
N ALA A 11 0.09 -0.50 1.60
CA ALA A 11 -0.11 -1.93 1.36
C ALA A 11 -1.55 -2.29 0.99
N GLY A 12 -2.25 -1.40 0.29
CA GLY A 12 -3.55 -1.68 -0.32
C GLY A 12 -3.43 -2.38 -1.68
N PRO A 13 -4.57 -2.64 -2.37
CA PRO A 13 -4.57 -3.24 -3.70
C PRO A 13 -3.67 -2.53 -4.71
N ALA A 14 -3.71 -1.19 -4.75
CA ALA A 14 -2.86 -0.40 -5.65
C ALA A 14 -1.37 -0.67 -5.44
N GLY A 15 -0.91 -0.75 -4.18
CA GLY A 15 0.48 -1.05 -3.86
C GLY A 15 0.88 -2.46 -4.27
N TYR A 16 0.04 -3.46 -3.97
CA TYR A 16 0.30 -4.84 -4.37
C TYR A 16 0.31 -5.05 -5.88
N PHE A 17 -0.62 -4.43 -6.62
CA PHE A 17 -0.63 -4.53 -8.08
C PHE A 17 0.54 -3.77 -8.72
N ALA A 18 1.00 -2.65 -8.14
CA ALA A 18 2.23 -2.01 -8.56
C ALA A 18 3.45 -2.93 -8.35
N ALA A 19 3.55 -3.59 -7.19
CA ALA A 19 4.61 -4.57 -6.92
C ALA A 19 4.56 -5.75 -7.92
N GLN A 20 3.36 -6.26 -8.22
CA GLN A 20 3.18 -7.32 -9.21
C GLN A 20 3.60 -6.89 -10.61
N ALA A 21 3.29 -5.65 -11.01
CA ALA A 21 3.72 -5.12 -12.30
C ALA A 21 5.24 -5.05 -12.41
N LEU A 22 5.94 -4.63 -11.34
CA LEU A 22 7.41 -4.65 -11.29
C LEU A 22 7.96 -6.08 -11.35
N GLN A 23 7.38 -7.03 -10.60
CA GLN A 23 7.77 -8.44 -10.64
C GLN A 23 7.61 -9.05 -12.03
N ASN A 24 6.50 -8.76 -12.71
CA ASN A 24 6.24 -9.22 -14.08
C ASN A 24 7.17 -8.56 -15.11
N ALA A 25 7.66 -7.36 -14.81
CA ALA A 25 8.58 -6.63 -15.69
C ALA A 25 10.05 -7.04 -15.50
N GLN A 26 10.36 -7.97 -14.60
CA GLN A 26 11.72 -8.50 -14.48
C GLN A 26 12.16 -9.24 -15.75
N SER A 27 13.43 -9.08 -16.09
CA SER A 27 14.10 -9.75 -17.20
C SER A 27 15.56 -10.02 -16.85
N GLU A 28 16.30 -10.71 -17.72
CA GLU A 28 17.73 -10.98 -17.50
C GLU A 28 18.53 -9.67 -17.30
N ASP A 29 18.17 -8.60 -18.01
CA ASP A 29 18.87 -7.31 -17.91
C ASP A 29 18.32 -6.36 -16.84
N LYS A 30 17.22 -6.71 -16.16
CA LYS A 30 16.50 -5.79 -15.28
C LYS A 30 15.81 -6.50 -14.14
N THR A 31 16.25 -6.24 -12.91
CA THR A 31 15.63 -6.78 -11.70
C THR A 31 15.15 -5.65 -10.78
N PHE A 32 14.23 -5.98 -9.87
CA PHE A 32 13.68 -5.02 -8.92
C PHE A 32 13.79 -5.54 -7.51
N ALA A 33 14.14 -4.67 -6.57
CA ALA A 33 14.01 -4.90 -5.13
C ALA A 33 12.92 -3.97 -4.59
N ILE A 34 11.87 -4.55 -4.01
CA ILE A 34 10.64 -3.84 -3.65
C ILE A 34 10.50 -3.79 -2.14
N ASP A 35 10.42 -2.57 -1.60
CA ASP A 35 10.06 -2.34 -0.21
C ASP A 35 8.69 -1.66 -0.14
N MET A 36 7.73 -2.34 0.49
CA MET A 36 6.43 -1.79 0.76
C MET A 36 6.37 -1.24 2.18
N ILE A 37 5.96 0.01 2.32
CA ILE A 37 5.87 0.73 3.59
C ILE A 37 4.38 0.93 3.90
N GLU A 38 3.94 0.48 5.07
CA GLU A 38 2.55 0.55 5.50
C GLU A 38 2.45 1.11 6.91
N ARG A 39 1.55 2.08 7.08
CA ARG A 39 1.31 2.72 8.37
C ARG A 39 0.72 1.76 9.39
N LEU A 40 -0.17 0.87 8.98
CA LEU A 40 -0.81 -0.08 9.88
C LEU A 40 0.08 -1.32 10.09
N PRO A 41 -0.10 -2.06 11.21
CA PRO A 41 0.60 -3.33 11.41
C PRO A 41 0.08 -4.44 10.47
N THR A 42 -1.08 -4.26 9.84
CA THR A 42 -1.69 -5.24 8.95
C THR A 42 -1.80 -4.72 7.52
N PRO A 43 -1.41 -5.51 6.50
CA PRO A 43 -1.51 -5.12 5.10
C PRO A 43 -2.96 -5.25 4.57
N TRP A 44 -3.08 -5.04 3.25
CA TRP A 44 -4.25 -5.21 2.38
C TRP A 44 -5.23 -4.03 2.35
N GLY A 45 -5.01 -3.00 3.18
CA GLY A 45 -5.83 -1.79 3.20
C GLY A 45 -7.33 -2.10 3.25
N LEU A 46 -8.11 -1.47 2.37
CA LEU A 46 -9.57 -1.63 2.34
C LEU A 46 -10.05 -3.06 2.00
N VAL A 47 -9.22 -3.95 1.43
CA VAL A 47 -9.63 -5.37 1.31
C VAL A 47 -9.83 -5.98 2.70
N ARG A 48 -8.99 -5.60 3.66
CA ARG A 48 -9.13 -6.00 5.05
C ARG A 48 -10.20 -5.16 5.77
N SER A 49 -10.03 -3.83 5.75
CA SER A 49 -10.77 -2.91 6.63
C SER A 49 -12.01 -2.25 6.01
N GLY A 50 -12.19 -2.30 4.69
CA GLY A 50 -13.28 -1.65 3.99
C GLY A 50 -14.33 -2.61 3.44
N VAL A 51 -13.91 -3.71 2.81
CA VAL A 51 -14.82 -4.74 2.28
C VAL A 51 -15.68 -5.27 3.43
N ALA A 52 -16.99 -5.16 3.25
CA ALA A 52 -17.97 -5.52 4.25
C ALA A 52 -17.83 -6.99 4.70
N PRO A 53 -18.14 -7.31 5.96
CA PRO A 53 -17.85 -8.62 6.55
C PRO A 53 -18.65 -9.77 5.91
N ASP A 54 -19.82 -9.47 5.36
CA ASP A 54 -20.69 -10.38 4.60
C ASP A 54 -20.26 -10.57 3.13
N HIS A 55 -19.16 -9.93 2.70
CA HIS A 55 -18.58 -10.05 1.36
C HIS A 55 -17.23 -10.82 1.35
N PRO A 56 -17.13 -12.05 1.91
CA PRO A 56 -15.87 -12.77 2.04
C PRO A 56 -15.25 -13.17 0.70
N LYS A 57 -16.07 -13.35 -0.35
CA LYS A 57 -15.60 -13.73 -1.69
C LYS A 57 -14.63 -12.70 -2.27
N ILE A 58 -14.88 -11.40 -2.07
CA ILE A 58 -14.02 -10.33 -2.58
C ILE A 58 -12.67 -10.32 -1.83
N LYS A 59 -12.65 -10.72 -0.55
CA LYS A 59 -11.42 -10.77 0.25
C LYS A 59 -10.42 -11.83 -0.22
N THR A 60 -10.84 -12.77 -1.08
CA THR A 60 -9.98 -13.84 -1.62
C THR A 60 -8.79 -13.32 -2.46
N VAL A 61 -8.86 -12.07 -2.93
CA VAL A 61 -7.72 -11.39 -3.58
C VAL A 61 -6.48 -11.31 -2.67
N SER A 62 -6.63 -11.41 -1.34
CA SER A 62 -5.50 -11.46 -0.41
C SER A 62 -4.52 -12.60 -0.74
N LYS A 63 -4.99 -13.71 -1.32
CA LYS A 63 -4.13 -14.82 -1.78
C LYS A 63 -3.16 -14.40 -2.89
N VAL A 64 -3.59 -13.48 -3.77
CA VAL A 64 -2.72 -12.90 -4.79
C VAL A 64 -1.67 -12.01 -4.13
N PHE A 65 -2.07 -11.22 -3.13
CA PHE A 65 -1.16 -10.36 -2.36
C PHE A 65 -0.11 -11.18 -1.58
N GLU A 66 -0.51 -12.30 -0.99
CA GLU A 66 0.40 -13.25 -0.33
C GLU A 66 1.43 -13.84 -1.31
N LYS A 67 1.01 -14.21 -2.53
CA LYS A 67 1.93 -14.68 -3.57
C LYS A 67 2.94 -13.60 -3.97
N ILE A 68 2.50 -12.35 -4.09
CA ILE A 68 3.39 -11.21 -4.38
C ILE A 68 4.37 -10.99 -3.22
N ALA A 69 3.89 -11.05 -1.97
CA ALA A 69 4.67 -10.78 -0.77
C ALA A 69 5.72 -11.86 -0.45
N THR A 70 5.50 -13.09 -0.91
CA THR A 70 6.42 -14.22 -0.70
C THR A 70 7.47 -14.35 -1.80
N ALA A 71 7.44 -13.49 -2.82
CA ALA A 71 8.52 -13.39 -3.80
C ALA A 71 9.81 -12.92 -3.13
N GLY A 72 10.95 -13.52 -3.49
CA GLY A 72 12.25 -13.24 -2.85
C GLY A 72 12.78 -11.81 -3.03
N ASN A 73 12.13 -10.99 -3.85
CA ASN A 73 12.50 -9.61 -4.12
C ASN A 73 11.57 -8.57 -3.46
N PHE A 74 10.71 -9.00 -2.53
CA PHE A 74 9.72 -8.15 -1.86
C PHE A 74 9.94 -8.15 -0.35
N ARG A 75 9.79 -6.98 0.29
CA ARG A 75 9.75 -6.83 1.75
C ARG A 75 8.61 -5.91 2.15
N LEU A 76 7.97 -6.22 3.29
CA LEU A 76 6.92 -5.38 3.88
C LEU A 76 7.42 -4.83 5.22
N PHE A 77 7.33 -3.52 5.37
CA PHE A 77 7.56 -2.79 6.62
C PHE A 77 6.22 -2.19 7.06
N GLY A 78 5.51 -2.93 7.92
CA GLY A 78 4.29 -2.43 8.57
C GLY A 78 4.62 -1.55 9.78
N ASN A 79 3.62 -0.82 10.26
CA ASN A 79 3.76 0.13 11.37
C ASN A 79 4.82 1.23 11.12
N VAL A 80 4.90 1.71 9.88
CA VAL A 80 5.78 2.83 9.46
C VAL A 80 4.98 3.82 8.64
N GLU A 81 4.80 5.04 9.16
CA GLU A 81 4.02 6.10 8.53
C GLU A 81 4.91 7.12 7.80
N LEU A 82 4.63 7.32 6.51
CA LEU A 82 5.22 8.40 5.72
C LEU A 82 4.77 9.76 6.28
N GLY A 83 5.73 10.64 6.56
CA GLY A 83 5.51 11.96 7.14
C GLY A 83 5.63 11.99 8.67
N THR A 84 5.58 10.83 9.34
CA THR A 84 5.78 10.70 10.79
C THR A 84 7.10 10.00 11.10
N ASP A 85 7.26 8.76 10.64
CA ASP A 85 8.42 7.92 10.93
C ASP A 85 9.51 8.02 9.87
N VAL A 86 9.12 8.29 8.62
CA VAL A 86 10.02 8.46 7.46
C VAL A 86 9.59 9.65 6.62
N ALA A 87 10.55 10.48 6.15
CA ALA A 87 10.25 11.57 5.24
C ALA A 87 10.25 11.10 3.78
N LEU A 88 9.44 11.75 2.93
CA LEU A 88 9.43 11.46 1.49
C LEU A 88 10.81 11.72 0.85
N SER A 89 11.51 12.76 1.29
CA SER A 89 12.86 13.08 0.85
C SER A 89 13.86 11.96 1.14
N ASP A 90 13.72 11.27 2.27
CA ASP A 90 14.58 10.14 2.62
C ASP A 90 14.35 8.96 1.68
N LEU A 91 13.10 8.71 1.29
CA LEU A 91 12.77 7.66 0.33
C LEU A 91 13.31 8.02 -1.06
N GLN A 92 13.11 9.26 -1.51
CA GLN A 92 13.62 9.73 -2.81
C GLN A 92 15.15 9.69 -2.90
N ALA A 93 15.86 9.87 -1.77
CA ALA A 93 17.32 9.77 -1.74
C ALA A 93 17.85 8.32 -1.71
N LYS A 94 17.05 7.36 -1.23
CA LYS A 94 17.47 5.96 -1.00
C LYS A 94 16.99 4.97 -2.07
N TYR A 95 15.94 5.31 -2.81
CA TYR A 95 15.30 4.46 -3.80
C TYR A 95 15.36 5.11 -5.18
N ASP A 96 15.45 4.29 -6.22
CA ASP A 96 15.44 4.76 -7.61
C ASP A 96 14.05 5.30 -8.01
N ALA A 97 12.99 4.79 -7.38
CA ALA A 97 11.63 5.29 -7.54
C ALA A 97 10.80 5.12 -6.27
N VAL A 98 9.82 6.01 -6.09
CA VAL A 98 8.82 5.95 -5.01
C VAL A 98 7.42 5.98 -5.62
N ILE A 99 6.58 5.00 -5.27
CA ILE A 99 5.19 4.90 -5.70
C ILE A 99 4.28 5.23 -4.50
N ILE A 100 3.42 6.23 -4.66
CA ILE A 100 2.44 6.61 -3.64
C ILE A 100 1.13 5.86 -3.90
N ALA A 101 0.77 4.97 -2.98
CA ALA A 101 -0.41 4.09 -3.04
C ALA A 101 -1.22 4.14 -1.73
N THR A 102 -1.28 5.30 -1.10
CA THR A 102 -1.85 5.52 0.25
C THR A 102 -3.39 5.46 0.32
N GLY A 103 -4.07 5.49 -0.83
CA GLY A 103 -5.53 5.53 -0.89
C GLY A 103 -6.11 6.83 -0.32
N SER A 104 -7.39 6.78 0.11
CA SER A 104 -8.07 7.90 0.76
C SER A 104 -8.62 7.45 2.11
N SER A 105 -8.02 7.94 3.19
CA SER A 105 -8.38 7.57 4.56
C SER A 105 -9.43 8.50 5.19
N LEU A 106 -9.66 9.66 4.59
CA LEU A 106 -10.61 10.66 5.07
C LEU A 106 -11.88 10.66 4.22
N GLY A 107 -13.02 10.60 4.90
CA GLY A 107 -14.34 10.80 4.28
C GLY A 107 -14.56 12.25 3.87
N ARG A 108 -15.48 12.47 2.91
CA ARG A 108 -15.90 13.82 2.54
C ARG A 108 -16.91 14.33 3.57
N LYS A 109 -16.74 15.58 4.00
CA LYS A 109 -17.74 16.29 4.79
C LYS A 109 -18.96 16.63 3.92
N LEU A 110 -20.14 16.70 4.52
CA LEU A 110 -21.37 17.11 3.84
C LEU A 110 -21.40 18.63 3.65
N GLY A 111 -20.75 19.39 4.55
CA GLY A 111 -20.72 20.85 4.51
C GLY A 111 -22.06 21.48 4.87
N ILE A 112 -22.85 20.82 5.71
CA ILE A 112 -24.18 21.28 6.12
C ILE A 112 -24.21 21.62 7.62
N PRO A 113 -25.03 22.58 8.07
CA PRO A 113 -25.20 22.85 9.50
C PRO A 113 -25.65 21.60 10.25
N GLY A 114 -25.01 21.30 11.39
CA GLY A 114 -25.34 20.15 12.23
C GLY A 114 -24.56 18.86 11.91
N GLU A 115 -23.60 18.88 10.97
CA GLU A 115 -22.72 17.73 10.70
C GLU A 115 -21.72 17.44 11.85
N GLU A 116 -21.65 18.30 12.85
CA GLU A 116 -20.87 18.12 14.08
C GLU A 116 -21.67 17.49 15.24
N LEU A 117 -22.97 17.27 15.06
CA LEU A 117 -23.84 16.74 16.12
C LEU A 117 -23.49 15.29 16.49
N LYS A 118 -23.64 14.96 17.77
CA LYS A 118 -23.45 13.59 18.26
C LYS A 118 -24.38 12.61 17.54
N GLY A 119 -23.81 11.55 16.98
CA GLY A 119 -24.53 10.53 16.22
C GLY A 119 -24.37 10.68 14.72
N TYR A 120 -23.86 11.82 14.24
CA TYR A 120 -23.35 11.93 12.88
C TYR A 120 -21.97 11.27 12.79
N LEU A 121 -21.81 10.36 11.81
CA LEU A 121 -20.57 9.65 11.52
C LEU A 121 -20.37 9.58 10.00
N SER A 122 -19.11 9.54 9.56
CA SER A 122 -18.73 9.26 8.18
C SER A 122 -18.74 7.76 7.89
#